data_AF-A0A1C5C260-F1
#
_entry.id   AF-A0A1C5C260-F1
#
_cell.length_a   1.000
_cell.length_b   1.000
_cell.length_c   1.000
_cell.angle_alpha   90.00
_cell.angle_beta   90.00
_cell.angle_gamma   90.00
#
_symmetry.space_group_name_H-M   'P 1'
#
loop_
_entity.id
_entity.type
_entity.pdbx_description
1 polymer ?
#
loop_
_entity_poly.entity_id
_entity_poly.type
_entity_poly.pdbx_seq_one_letter_code
_entity_poly.pdbx_strand_id
1 'polypeptide(L)'
;FGTGGWDTDFPNSVLEILRVVVTEADDHQVGIVGGSSQVPNGLWEHRPETLAHWPRGTSLSSLHGGRPRPAVTRLRRTADGVRVTDESGEEREFPAVIFTPHVWTLLNRIDCDPALLSTPLWTAVERTHYMGASKLFVLADRPFWRDADPATGQDMMSMTLTDRMPRGVYLFDDGPDRPGVMCLSYTWNDDSLKFATLSAEERLETLLTKLGAIYPDVDIRSHIIGGPLTVTWETEPRFMGAFKNNLPGHYRYQRRLFTQFMQDGMDPEQRGFFLCGDDVSWTAGFAEGAVTTALNAVWGVLRHLGGTTHPDNPGPGDLFDIHAPLELPYD
;
A
#
# COMPACT_ATOMS: atom_id res chain seq x y z
N PHE A 1 7.25 -6.86 -20.63
CA PHE A 1 6.23 -5.92 -20.13
C PHE A 1 6.85 -4.78 -19.30
N GLY A 2 8.03 -4.25 -19.66
CA GLY A 2 8.47 -2.89 -19.27
C GLY A 2 8.95 -2.60 -17.82
N THR A 3 8.39 -3.21 -16.77
CA THR A 3 8.50 -2.70 -15.37
C THR A 3 9.34 -3.53 -14.39
N GLY A 4 10.01 -4.60 -14.84
CA GLY A 4 10.75 -5.50 -13.96
C GLY A 4 10.61 -6.97 -14.34
N GLY A 5 11.24 -7.87 -13.56
CA GLY A 5 10.97 -9.31 -13.62
C GLY A 5 9.71 -9.64 -12.81
N TRP A 6 8.91 -10.60 -13.27
CA TRP A 6 7.62 -10.99 -12.65
C TRP A 6 7.69 -12.40 -12.05
N ASP A 7 8.89 -12.94 -11.91
CA ASP A 7 9.11 -14.27 -11.36
C ASP A 7 8.57 -14.41 -9.93
N THR A 8 8.62 -13.33 -9.16
CA THR A 8 8.06 -13.23 -7.81
C THR A 8 6.54 -13.33 -7.78
N ASP A 9 5.87 -13.12 -8.91
CA ASP A 9 4.41 -13.21 -9.07
C ASP A 9 3.94 -14.52 -9.69
N PHE A 10 4.84 -15.39 -10.13
CA PHE A 10 4.47 -16.71 -10.68
C PHE A 10 3.60 -17.58 -9.74
N PRO A 11 3.77 -17.54 -8.41
CA PRO A 11 2.89 -18.28 -7.50
C PRO A 11 1.49 -17.67 -7.36
N ASN A 12 1.29 -16.41 -7.77
CA ASN A 12 0.05 -15.69 -7.56
C ASN A 12 -1.05 -16.16 -8.52
N SER A 13 -2.29 -15.90 -8.15
CA SER A 13 -3.43 -16.16 -9.01
C SER A 13 -3.31 -15.35 -10.29
N VAL A 14 -3.48 -16.00 -11.44
CA VAL A 14 -3.50 -15.34 -12.75
C VAL A 14 -4.51 -14.19 -12.81
N LEU A 15 -5.57 -14.22 -11.99
CA LEU A 15 -6.56 -13.14 -11.91
C LEU A 15 -5.93 -11.81 -11.45
N GLU A 16 -4.91 -11.84 -10.60
CA GLU A 16 -4.23 -10.61 -10.14
C GLU A 16 -3.47 -9.98 -11.32
N ILE A 17 -2.73 -10.80 -12.08
CA ILE A 17 -1.99 -10.35 -13.27
C ILE A 17 -2.94 -9.86 -14.36
N LEU A 18 -4.04 -10.57 -14.61
CA LEU A 18 -5.04 -10.14 -15.58
C LEU A 18 -5.58 -8.76 -15.24
N ARG A 19 -5.90 -8.49 -13.97
CA ARG A 19 -6.37 -7.17 -13.54
C ARG A 19 -5.32 -6.09 -13.81
N VAL A 20 -4.05 -6.33 -13.48
CA VAL A 20 -2.98 -5.36 -13.73
C VAL A 20 -2.88 -5.01 -15.22
N VAL A 21 -2.83 -6.03 -16.09
CA VAL A 21 -2.61 -5.82 -17.54
C VAL A 21 -3.84 -5.23 -18.23
N VAL A 22 -5.07 -5.68 -17.91
CA VAL A 22 -6.28 -5.12 -18.55
C VAL A 22 -6.60 -3.69 -18.08
N THR A 23 -6.06 -3.26 -16.95
CA THR A 23 -6.17 -1.86 -16.50
C THR A 23 -4.94 -1.02 -16.84
N GLU A 24 -3.97 -1.58 -17.57
CA GLU A 24 -2.69 -0.94 -17.92
C GLU A 24 -1.94 -0.38 -16.69
N ALA A 25 -2.12 -1.01 -15.53
CA ALA A 25 -1.50 -0.53 -14.29
C ALA A 25 0.04 -0.74 -14.30
N ASP A 26 0.55 -1.59 -15.19
CA ASP A 26 1.96 -1.82 -15.46
C ASP A 26 2.57 -0.89 -16.51
N ASP A 27 1.85 0.10 -17.03
CA ASP A 27 2.35 1.02 -18.06
C ASP A 27 2.00 2.50 -17.77
N HIS A 28 2.59 3.43 -18.52
CA HIS A 28 2.33 4.88 -18.46
C HIS A 28 2.46 5.51 -17.06
N GLN A 29 3.34 4.94 -16.23
CA GLN A 29 3.53 5.37 -14.86
C GLN A 29 4.30 6.69 -14.78
N VAL A 30 3.87 7.57 -13.88
CA VAL A 30 4.54 8.85 -13.61
C VAL A 30 4.87 8.99 -12.13
N GLY A 31 6.00 9.65 -11.86
CA GLY A 31 6.36 10.07 -10.50
C GLY A 31 5.60 11.34 -10.10
N ILE A 32 5.34 11.50 -8.80
CA ILE A 32 4.88 12.77 -8.23
C ILE A 32 6.12 13.59 -7.87
N VAL A 33 6.33 14.71 -8.56
CA VAL A 33 7.43 15.64 -8.29
C VAL A 33 7.35 16.12 -6.84
N GLY A 34 8.44 15.97 -6.08
CA GLY A 34 8.49 16.27 -4.65
C GLY A 34 8.02 15.11 -3.74
N GLY A 35 7.63 13.98 -4.31
CA GLY A 35 7.28 12.75 -3.59
C GLY A 35 5.77 12.55 -3.39
N SER A 36 5.35 11.28 -3.39
CA SER A 36 3.93 10.89 -3.30
C SER A 36 3.29 11.15 -1.93
N SER A 37 4.08 11.36 -0.87
CA SER A 37 3.59 11.74 0.46
C SER A 37 2.84 13.07 0.47
N GLN A 38 3.04 13.92 -0.54
CA GLN A 38 2.27 15.15 -0.71
C GLN A 38 0.77 14.90 -0.88
N VAL A 39 0.34 13.75 -1.40
CA VAL A 39 -1.08 13.42 -1.56
C VAL A 39 -1.79 13.26 -0.21
N PRO A 40 -1.39 12.34 0.68
CA PRO A 40 -2.03 12.22 2.00
C PRO A 40 -1.84 13.48 2.86
N ASN A 41 -0.68 14.15 2.79
CA ASN A 41 -0.46 15.42 3.50
C ASN A 41 -1.39 16.53 2.97
N GLY A 42 -1.59 16.59 1.66
CA GLY A 42 -2.52 17.51 1.02
C GLY A 42 -3.95 17.25 1.45
N LEU A 43 -4.41 16.00 1.45
CA LEU A 43 -5.75 15.61 1.93
C LEU A 43 -5.97 15.97 3.40
N TRP A 44 -4.93 15.86 4.24
CA TRP A 44 -4.98 16.26 5.65
C TRP A 44 -5.23 17.76 5.85
N GLU A 45 -4.59 18.60 5.03
CA GLU A 45 -4.68 20.05 5.11
C GLU A 45 -5.76 20.68 4.23
N HIS A 46 -6.30 19.94 3.26
CA HIS A 46 -7.28 20.43 2.31
C HIS A 46 -8.55 20.95 3.01
N ARG A 47 -9.07 22.08 2.52
CA ARG A 47 -10.25 22.78 3.06
C ARG A 47 -11.34 22.78 1.99
N PRO A 48 -12.29 21.82 2.02
CA PRO A 48 -13.35 21.74 1.03
C PRO A 48 -14.20 23.03 1.01
N GLU A 49 -14.67 23.41 -0.19
CA GLU A 49 -15.52 24.59 -0.34
C GLU A 49 -16.92 24.38 0.25
N THR A 50 -17.45 23.16 0.12
CA THR A 50 -18.79 22.77 0.57
C THR A 50 -18.71 21.69 1.65
N LEU A 51 -19.25 21.99 2.82
CA LEU A 51 -19.31 21.09 3.98
C LEU A 51 -20.73 21.12 4.53
N ALA A 52 -21.29 19.95 4.86
CA ALA A 52 -22.69 19.84 5.30
C ALA A 52 -22.95 20.47 6.68
N HIS A 53 -22.02 20.28 7.62
CA HIS A 53 -22.16 20.72 9.02
C HIS A 53 -21.09 21.72 9.45
N TRP A 54 -19.84 21.48 9.03
CA TRP A 54 -18.68 22.24 9.49
C TRP A 54 -18.57 23.62 8.84
N PRO A 55 -17.99 24.61 9.53
CA PRO A 55 -17.81 25.95 8.98
C PRO A 55 -16.82 25.95 7.81
N ARG A 56 -16.94 26.97 6.94
CA ARG A 56 -15.99 27.18 5.85
C ARG A 56 -14.57 27.29 6.39
N GLY A 57 -13.65 26.62 5.71
CA GLY A 57 -12.24 26.60 6.10
C GLY A 57 -11.89 25.45 7.03
N THR A 58 -12.81 24.57 7.42
CA THR A 58 -12.45 23.34 8.14
C THR A 58 -11.63 22.38 7.25
N SER A 59 -10.56 21.81 7.82
CA SER A 59 -9.78 20.68 7.29
C SER A 59 -9.71 19.54 8.31
N LEU A 60 -9.27 18.35 7.89
CA LEU A 60 -9.00 17.24 8.82
C LEU A 60 -7.99 17.65 9.90
N SER A 61 -6.92 18.34 9.50
CA SER A 61 -5.94 18.93 10.41
C SER A 61 -6.60 19.80 11.49
N SER A 62 -7.47 20.74 11.09
CA SER A 62 -8.13 21.63 12.05
C SER A 62 -9.09 20.90 13.02
N LEU A 63 -9.79 19.86 12.56
CA LEU A 63 -10.69 19.06 13.42
C LEU A 63 -9.94 18.27 14.49
N HIS A 64 -8.65 17.98 14.25
CA HIS A 64 -7.83 17.16 15.15
C HIS A 64 -6.75 17.98 15.88
N GLY A 65 -6.79 19.31 15.80
CA GLY A 65 -5.77 20.16 16.43
C GLY A 65 -4.37 19.95 15.85
N GLY A 66 -4.28 19.66 14.55
CA GLY A 66 -3.04 19.56 13.78
C GLY A 66 -2.40 18.17 13.74
N ARG A 67 -2.91 17.18 14.47
CA ARG A 67 -2.31 15.83 14.49
C ARG A 67 -3.35 14.71 14.66
N PRO A 68 -3.12 13.53 14.04
CA PRO A 68 -3.89 12.33 14.36
C PRO A 68 -3.76 11.93 15.84
N ARG A 69 -4.69 11.09 16.30
CA ARG A 69 -4.64 10.48 17.63
C ARG A 69 -3.53 9.40 17.71
N PRO A 70 -3.11 9.00 18.93
CA PRO A 70 -2.17 7.90 19.12
C PRO A 70 -2.64 6.59 18.50
N ALA A 71 -1.71 5.64 18.35
CA ALA A 71 -2.00 4.36 17.70
C ALA A 71 -3.05 3.55 18.48
N VAL A 72 -3.99 2.93 17.76
CA VAL A 72 -4.98 2.01 18.35
C VAL A 72 -4.27 0.73 18.81
N THR A 73 -4.65 0.23 19.98
CA THR A 73 -4.15 -1.04 20.54
C THR A 73 -5.25 -2.07 20.79
N ARG A 74 -6.51 -1.62 20.95
CA ARG A 74 -7.63 -2.53 21.22
C ARG A 74 -8.93 -2.04 20.60
N LEU A 75 -9.72 -3.00 20.10
CA LEU A 75 -11.07 -2.81 19.57
C LEU A 75 -12.03 -3.78 20.29
N ARG A 76 -13.14 -3.25 20.82
CA ARG A 76 -14.17 -4.02 21.52
C ARG A 76 -15.57 -3.70 21.01
N ARG A 77 -16.41 -4.72 20.84
CA ARG A 77 -17.82 -4.50 20.54
C ARG A 77 -18.52 -3.92 21.77
N THR A 78 -19.37 -2.92 21.55
CA THR A 78 -20.31 -2.40 22.55
C THR A 78 -21.74 -2.58 22.06
N ALA A 79 -22.73 -2.22 22.88
CA ALA A 79 -24.14 -2.31 22.50
C ALA A 79 -24.48 -1.45 21.27
N ASP A 80 -23.86 -0.26 21.18
CA ASP A 80 -24.21 0.78 20.20
C ASP A 80 -23.06 1.12 19.22
N GLY A 81 -21.95 0.35 19.23
CA GLY A 81 -20.81 0.66 18.38
C GLY A 81 -19.55 -0.15 18.67
N VAL A 82 -18.40 0.50 18.56
CA VAL A 82 -17.07 -0.07 18.82
C VAL A 82 -16.32 0.85 19.78
N ARG A 83 -15.80 0.27 20.87
CA ARG A 83 -14.86 0.94 21.75
C ARG A 83 -13.45 0.76 21.23
N VAL A 84 -12.76 1.89 21.08
CA VAL A 84 -11.38 1.99 20.61
C VAL A 84 -10.52 2.43 21.78
N THR A 85 -9.47 1.66 22.10
CA THR A 85 -8.43 2.02 23.06
C THR A 85 -7.14 2.35 22.31
N ASP A 86 -6.51 3.47 22.62
CA ASP A 86 -5.21 3.86 22.06
C ASP A 86 -4.02 3.49 22.96
N GLU A 87 -2.79 3.72 22.50
CA GLU A 87 -1.56 3.41 23.23
C GLU A 87 -1.35 4.26 24.50
N SER A 88 -2.11 5.34 24.68
CA SER A 88 -2.14 6.11 25.93
C SER A 88 -3.09 5.52 26.98
N GLY A 89 -3.89 4.52 26.58
CA GLY A 89 -4.94 3.92 27.40
C GLY A 89 -6.27 4.68 27.36
N GLU A 90 -6.39 5.71 26.51
CA GLU A 90 -7.64 6.44 26.36
C GLU A 90 -8.67 5.57 25.62
N GLU A 91 -9.89 5.51 26.15
CA GLU A 91 -11.01 4.77 25.55
C GLU A 91 -12.07 5.71 25.00
N ARG A 92 -12.52 5.43 23.78
CA ARG A 92 -13.56 6.19 23.08
C ARG A 92 -14.50 5.24 22.37
N GLU A 93 -15.78 5.55 22.37
CA GLU A 93 -16.78 4.77 21.64
C GLU A 93 -17.22 5.50 20.38
N PHE A 94 -17.31 4.76 19.28
CA PHE A 94 -17.73 5.27 18.00
C PHE A 94 -18.85 4.38 17.43
N PRO A 95 -19.91 4.97 16.85
CA PRO A 95 -20.97 4.19 16.20
C PRO A 95 -20.43 3.46 14.95
N ALA A 96 -19.41 4.02 14.30
CA ALA A 96 -18.74 3.40 13.17
C ALA A 96 -17.21 3.57 13.26
N VAL A 97 -16.46 2.55 12.81
CA VAL A 97 -15.00 2.54 12.74
C VAL A 97 -14.59 2.04 11.35
N ILE A 98 -13.74 2.81 10.66
CA ILE A 98 -13.05 2.36 9.45
C ILE A 98 -11.63 1.92 9.84
N PHE A 99 -11.27 0.69 9.48
CA PHE A 99 -9.98 0.08 9.74
C PHE A 99 -9.19 -0.03 8.44
N THR A 100 -8.12 0.75 8.33
CA THR A 100 -7.23 0.81 7.16
C THR A 100 -5.86 0.13 7.29
N PRO A 101 -5.35 -0.26 8.48
CA PRO A 101 -4.13 -1.06 8.55
C PRO A 101 -4.30 -2.42 7.87
N HIS A 102 -3.18 -3.02 7.43
CA HIS A 102 -3.15 -4.40 6.92
C HIS A 102 -3.94 -5.33 7.84
N VAL A 103 -4.89 -6.10 7.31
CA VAL A 103 -5.84 -6.89 8.12
C VAL A 103 -5.18 -7.88 9.08
N TRP A 104 -3.95 -8.33 8.78
CA TRP A 104 -3.16 -9.16 9.70
C TRP A 104 -2.78 -8.47 11.01
N THR A 105 -2.78 -7.14 11.06
CA THR A 105 -2.59 -6.39 12.32
C THR A 105 -3.70 -6.68 13.33
N LEU A 106 -4.90 -7.09 12.89
CA LEU A 106 -5.98 -7.56 13.78
C LEU A 106 -5.64 -8.88 14.49
N LEU A 107 -4.64 -9.63 14.02
CA LEU A 107 -4.23 -10.92 14.59
C LEU A 107 -3.12 -10.76 15.63
N ASN A 108 -2.32 -9.70 15.57
CA ASN A 108 -1.07 -9.62 16.34
C ASN A 108 -0.69 -8.22 16.90
N ARG A 109 -1.27 -7.13 16.40
CA ARG A 109 -0.97 -5.76 16.87
C ARG A 109 -2.15 -5.14 17.60
N ILE A 110 -3.36 -5.45 17.16
CA ILE A 110 -4.60 -4.96 17.73
C ILE A 110 -5.25 -6.11 18.49
N ASP A 111 -5.47 -5.90 19.78
CA ASP A 111 -6.34 -6.77 20.55
C ASP A 111 -7.78 -6.56 20.05
N CYS A 112 -8.21 -7.39 19.10
CA CYS A 112 -9.48 -7.25 18.40
C CYS A 112 -10.52 -8.23 18.93
N ASP A 113 -11.71 -7.73 19.22
CA ASP A 113 -12.85 -8.55 19.62
C ASP A 113 -13.30 -9.47 18.47
N PRO A 114 -13.32 -10.80 18.66
CA PRO A 114 -13.71 -11.74 17.62
C PRO A 114 -15.14 -11.51 17.08
N ALA A 115 -16.04 -10.90 17.88
CA ALA A 115 -17.41 -10.63 17.44
C ALA A 115 -17.51 -9.57 16.33
N LEU A 116 -16.45 -8.77 16.11
CA LEU A 116 -16.45 -7.71 15.09
C LEU A 116 -16.49 -8.24 13.65
N LEU A 117 -16.07 -9.49 13.42
CA LEU A 117 -16.09 -10.12 12.10
C LEU A 117 -16.67 -11.53 12.20
N SER A 118 -17.40 -11.97 11.18
CA SER A 118 -17.88 -13.35 11.10
C SER A 118 -16.71 -14.33 10.93
N THR A 119 -16.90 -15.60 11.31
CA THR A 119 -15.87 -16.64 11.12
C THR A 119 -15.35 -16.74 9.67
N PRO A 120 -16.20 -16.65 8.62
CA PRO A 120 -15.73 -16.62 7.23
C PRO A 120 -14.86 -15.40 6.88
N LEU A 121 -15.10 -14.24 7.52
CA LEU A 121 -14.28 -13.04 7.38
C LEU A 121 -12.94 -13.19 8.11
N TRP A 122 -12.94 -13.70 9.34
CA TRP A 122 -11.70 -14.03 10.06
C TRP A 122 -10.84 -15.02 9.27
N THR A 123 -11.46 -16.04 8.67
CA THR A 123 -10.74 -16.97 7.78
C THR A 123 -10.11 -16.23 6.60
N ALA A 124 -10.81 -15.25 6.00
CA ALA A 124 -10.26 -14.47 4.91
C ALA A 124 -9.07 -13.59 5.38
N VAL A 125 -9.17 -12.98 6.56
CA VAL A 125 -8.07 -12.23 7.20
C VAL A 125 -6.86 -13.14 7.41
N GLU A 126 -7.03 -14.29 8.07
CA GLU A 126 -5.93 -15.23 8.33
C GLU A 126 -5.26 -15.76 7.06
N ARG A 127 -6.04 -15.97 5.99
CA ARG A 127 -5.55 -16.52 4.71
C ARG A 127 -5.06 -15.46 3.72
N THR A 128 -5.13 -14.19 4.07
CA THR A 128 -4.55 -13.10 3.28
C THR A 128 -3.05 -13.34 3.10
N HIS A 129 -2.50 -13.13 1.89
CA HIS A 129 -1.08 -13.37 1.61
C HIS A 129 -0.39 -12.03 1.30
N TYR A 130 0.61 -11.68 2.11
CA TYR A 130 1.44 -10.47 1.91
C TYR A 130 2.76 -10.82 1.24
N MET A 131 3.14 -9.99 0.27
CA MET A 131 4.43 -10.07 -0.41
C MET A 131 5.49 -9.26 0.33
N GLY A 132 6.73 -9.72 0.24
CA GLY A 132 7.89 -9.00 0.74
C GLY A 132 8.40 -7.97 -0.25
N ALA A 133 8.97 -6.85 0.21
CA ALA A 133 9.72 -5.95 -0.66
C ALA A 133 10.79 -5.15 0.08
N SER A 134 11.94 -5.02 -0.56
CA SER A 134 13.04 -4.20 -0.07
C SER A 134 13.48 -3.18 -1.12
N LYS A 135 13.86 -1.99 -0.66
CA LYS A 135 14.46 -0.95 -1.49
C LYS A 135 15.71 -0.38 -0.83
N LEU A 136 16.72 -0.05 -1.64
CA LEU A 136 17.85 0.76 -1.20
C LEU A 136 18.05 1.93 -2.17
N PHE A 137 18.10 3.13 -1.60
CA PHE A 137 18.32 4.38 -2.30
C PHE A 137 19.62 5.03 -1.86
N VAL A 138 20.27 5.70 -2.82
CA VAL A 138 21.41 6.59 -2.57
C VAL A 138 21.19 7.90 -3.33
N LEU A 139 21.83 8.96 -2.83
CA LEU A 139 21.93 10.24 -3.51
C LEU A 139 23.28 10.29 -4.22
N ALA A 140 23.27 10.59 -5.52
CA ALA A 140 24.45 10.87 -6.32
C ALA A 140 24.66 12.38 -6.47
N ASP A 141 25.90 12.83 -6.60
CA ASP A 141 26.27 14.25 -6.72
C ASP A 141 25.68 14.91 -7.97
N ARG A 142 25.53 14.15 -9.05
CA ARG A 142 24.90 14.52 -10.33
C ARG A 142 24.37 13.27 -11.04
N PRO A 143 23.57 13.39 -12.11
CA PRO A 143 23.16 12.24 -12.93
C PRO A 143 24.32 11.69 -13.80
N PHE A 144 25.40 11.21 -13.18
CA PHE A 144 26.64 10.76 -13.85
C PHE A 144 26.43 9.61 -14.84
N TRP A 145 25.35 8.85 -14.68
CA TRP A 145 24.94 7.80 -15.61
C TRP A 145 24.72 8.32 -17.03
N ARG A 146 24.44 9.61 -17.21
CA ARG A 146 24.29 10.28 -18.52
C ARG A 146 25.61 10.58 -19.23
N ASP A 147 26.75 10.41 -18.56
CA ASP A 147 28.04 10.61 -19.22
C ASP A 147 28.18 9.61 -20.36
N ALA A 148 28.80 10.02 -21.46
CA ALA A 148 29.04 9.14 -22.58
C ALA A 148 30.21 8.21 -22.28
N ASP A 149 29.96 6.91 -22.37
CA ASP A 149 31.00 5.88 -22.39
C ASP A 149 31.94 6.14 -23.58
N PRO A 150 33.26 6.35 -23.34
CA PRO A 150 34.22 6.63 -24.40
C PRO A 150 34.32 5.53 -25.48
N ALA A 151 34.00 4.28 -25.14
CA ALA A 151 34.10 3.15 -26.06
C ALA A 151 32.85 2.98 -26.92
N THR A 152 31.66 3.25 -26.38
CA THR A 152 30.38 2.95 -27.04
C THR A 152 29.56 4.17 -27.41
N GLY A 153 29.84 5.32 -26.81
CA GLY A 153 29.05 6.55 -26.93
C GLY A 153 27.66 6.47 -26.27
N GLN A 154 27.37 5.40 -25.54
CA GLN A 154 26.13 5.23 -24.78
C GLN A 154 26.24 5.85 -23.37
N ASP A 155 25.13 5.97 -22.66
CA ASP A 155 25.10 6.33 -21.25
C ASP A 155 25.97 5.35 -20.42
N MET A 156 26.85 5.87 -19.55
CA MET A 156 27.76 5.11 -18.68
C MET A 156 27.03 4.08 -17.80
N MET A 157 25.78 4.36 -17.44
CA MET A 157 24.93 3.44 -16.70
C MET A 157 23.47 3.60 -17.16
N SER A 158 22.70 2.52 -17.08
CA SER A 158 21.29 2.52 -17.51
C SER A 158 20.39 1.96 -16.42
N MET A 159 19.07 2.13 -16.58
CA MET A 159 18.11 1.29 -15.86
C MET A 159 18.54 -0.17 -16.02
N THR A 160 18.75 -0.86 -14.89
CA THR A 160 19.33 -2.20 -14.90
C THR A 160 18.29 -3.23 -14.48
N LEU A 161 18.06 -4.21 -15.33
CA LEU A 161 17.37 -5.46 -14.98
C LEU A 161 18.38 -6.60 -14.96
N THR A 162 18.44 -7.33 -13.86
CA THR A 162 19.40 -8.42 -13.66
C THR A 162 18.84 -9.55 -12.83
N ASP A 163 19.37 -10.76 -13.04
CA ASP A 163 19.20 -11.92 -12.17
C ASP A 163 20.12 -11.87 -10.93
N ARG A 164 21.05 -10.91 -10.88
CA ARG A 164 21.87 -10.63 -9.70
C ARG A 164 21.03 -9.96 -8.60
N MET A 165 21.60 -9.92 -7.39
CA MET A 165 20.96 -9.42 -6.18
C MET A 165 20.22 -8.05 -6.29
N PRO A 166 20.68 -7.05 -7.07
CA PRO A 166 19.94 -5.79 -7.24
C PRO A 166 18.53 -5.94 -7.83
N ARG A 167 18.31 -6.98 -8.66
CA ARG A 167 17.15 -7.19 -9.53
C ARG A 167 16.83 -5.99 -10.44
N GLY A 168 16.24 -4.92 -9.90
CA GLY A 168 15.93 -3.68 -10.61
C GLY A 168 16.70 -2.49 -10.05
N VAL A 169 17.34 -1.72 -10.94
CA VAL A 169 18.01 -0.44 -10.63
C VAL A 169 17.32 0.69 -11.38
N TYR A 170 16.94 1.75 -10.67
CA TYR A 170 16.23 2.91 -11.22
C TYR A 170 17.01 4.20 -10.98
N LEU A 171 17.05 5.05 -12.01
CA LEU A 171 17.82 6.28 -12.06
C LEU A 171 16.85 7.46 -12.19
N PHE A 172 16.84 8.34 -11.20
CA PHE A 172 15.95 9.50 -11.15
C PHE A 172 16.77 10.77 -11.37
N ASP A 173 16.42 11.49 -12.43
CA ASP A 173 17.16 12.61 -12.98
C ASP A 173 16.32 13.89 -12.90
N ASP A 174 16.73 14.82 -12.04
CA ASP A 174 16.10 16.14 -11.86
C ASP A 174 16.86 17.25 -12.65
N GLY A 175 17.72 16.86 -13.59
CA GLY A 175 18.53 17.73 -14.43
C GLY A 175 20.03 17.72 -14.07
N PRO A 176 20.89 18.17 -15.01
CA PRO A 176 22.34 18.01 -14.90
C PRO A 176 22.99 18.80 -13.74
N ASP A 177 22.35 19.89 -13.30
CA ASP A 177 22.83 20.76 -12.22
C ASP A 177 22.23 20.39 -10.85
N ARG A 178 21.61 19.22 -10.73
CA ARG A 178 20.99 18.72 -9.51
C ARG A 178 21.61 17.37 -9.12
N PRO A 179 21.64 17.04 -7.82
CA PRO A 179 21.88 15.67 -7.37
C PRO A 179 20.93 14.68 -8.03
N GLY A 180 21.45 13.52 -8.38
CA GLY A 180 20.64 12.40 -8.90
C GLY A 180 20.20 11.47 -7.77
N VAL A 181 19.04 10.82 -7.88
CA VAL A 181 18.65 9.76 -6.95
C VAL A 181 18.74 8.41 -7.64
N MET A 182 19.31 7.41 -6.98
CA MET A 182 19.38 6.05 -7.51
C MET A 182 18.69 5.10 -6.55
N CYS A 183 17.74 4.30 -7.05
CA CYS A 183 17.32 3.08 -6.38
C CYS A 183 18.26 1.97 -6.83
N LEU A 184 19.27 1.64 -6.03
CA LEU A 184 20.28 0.62 -6.37
C LEU A 184 19.74 -0.81 -6.30
N SER A 185 18.59 -1.00 -5.67
CA SER A 185 17.92 -2.29 -5.58
C SER A 185 16.46 -2.07 -5.27
N TYR A 186 15.59 -2.67 -6.07
CA TYR A 186 14.19 -2.88 -5.76
C TYR A 186 13.86 -4.36 -5.96
N THR A 187 13.57 -5.05 -4.86
CA THR A 187 13.34 -6.50 -4.84
C THR A 187 12.02 -6.87 -4.17
N TRP A 188 11.47 -8.02 -4.58
CA TRP A 188 10.25 -8.61 -4.03
C TRP A 188 10.50 -10.03 -3.50
N ASN A 189 9.65 -10.47 -2.56
CA ASN A 189 9.62 -11.81 -1.96
C ASN A 189 11.02 -12.36 -1.60
N ASP A 190 11.43 -13.49 -2.18
CA ASP A 190 12.68 -14.18 -1.83
C ASP A 190 13.91 -13.28 -2.03
N ASP A 191 13.90 -12.36 -2.99
CA ASP A 191 14.98 -11.39 -3.18
C ASP A 191 14.97 -10.28 -2.13
N SER A 192 13.79 -9.91 -1.61
CA SER A 192 13.69 -9.01 -0.46
C SER A 192 14.27 -9.67 0.80
N LEU A 193 13.96 -10.95 1.02
CA LEU A 193 14.40 -11.70 2.20
C LEU A 193 15.94 -11.79 2.31
N LYS A 194 16.65 -11.77 1.17
CA LYS A 194 18.13 -11.73 1.14
C LYS A 194 18.73 -10.48 1.80
N PHE A 195 17.96 -9.40 1.93
CA PHE A 195 18.40 -8.16 2.57
C PHE A 195 17.93 -8.03 4.03
N ALA A 196 16.96 -8.83 4.47
CA ALA A 196 16.22 -8.59 5.72
C ALA A 196 17.11 -8.52 6.97
N THR A 197 18.25 -9.21 6.99
CA THR A 197 19.19 -9.24 8.12
C THR A 197 20.38 -8.29 7.98
N LEU A 198 20.47 -7.56 6.87
CA LEU A 198 21.58 -6.66 6.58
C LEU A 198 21.26 -5.23 7.00
N SER A 199 22.23 -4.55 7.63
CA SER A 199 22.23 -3.11 7.84
C SER A 199 22.27 -2.33 6.52
N ALA A 200 21.90 -1.06 6.53
CA ALA A 200 21.87 -0.23 5.32
C ALA A 200 23.25 -0.18 4.61
N GLU A 201 24.33 -0.09 5.40
CA GLU A 201 25.71 -0.12 4.90
C GLU A 201 26.07 -1.48 4.30
N GLU A 202 25.78 -2.60 4.98
CA GLU A 202 26.05 -3.95 4.43
C GLU A 202 25.30 -4.20 3.11
N ARG A 203 24.06 -3.71 3.01
CA ARG A 203 23.28 -3.75 1.76
C ARG A 203 23.98 -2.93 0.67
N LEU A 204 24.40 -1.70 0.98
CA LEU A 204 25.08 -0.83 0.02
C LEU A 204 26.37 -1.46 -0.50
N GLU A 205 27.25 -1.93 0.39
CA GLU A 205 28.52 -2.57 0.02
C GLU A 205 28.30 -3.80 -0.86
N THR A 206 27.31 -4.62 -0.52
CA THR A 206 26.95 -5.81 -1.30
C THR A 206 26.46 -5.42 -2.69
N LEU A 207 25.57 -4.44 -2.79
CA LEU A 207 25.02 -3.97 -4.05
C LEU A 207 26.09 -3.35 -4.95
N LEU A 208 26.95 -2.49 -4.42
CA LEU A 208 28.06 -1.90 -5.17
C LEU A 208 29.01 -2.97 -5.72
N THR A 209 29.29 -4.02 -4.93
CA THR A 209 30.07 -5.17 -5.41
C THR A 209 29.40 -5.89 -6.57
N LYS A 210 28.07 -6.09 -6.53
CA LYS A 210 27.34 -6.76 -7.62
C LYS A 210 27.20 -5.87 -8.86
N LEU A 211 27.00 -4.57 -8.67
CA LEU A 211 26.91 -3.59 -9.76
C LEU A 211 28.25 -3.39 -10.44
N GLY A 212 29.38 -3.41 -9.71
CA GLY A 212 30.71 -3.38 -10.32
C GLY A 212 31.02 -4.59 -11.20
N ALA A 213 30.32 -5.73 -11.03
CA ALA A 213 30.42 -6.85 -11.96
C ALA A 213 29.58 -6.67 -13.24
N ILE A 214 28.64 -5.72 -13.26
CA ILE A 214 27.83 -5.34 -14.43
C ILE A 214 28.47 -4.14 -15.13
N TYR A 215 28.95 -3.17 -14.36
CA TYR A 215 29.54 -1.92 -14.80
C TYR A 215 30.98 -1.79 -14.25
N PRO A 216 31.95 -2.55 -14.79
CA PRO A 216 33.32 -2.62 -14.24
C PRO A 216 34.08 -1.29 -14.29
N ASP A 217 33.75 -0.43 -15.25
CA ASP A 217 34.43 0.85 -15.47
C ASP A 217 33.67 2.05 -14.88
N VAL A 218 32.59 1.80 -14.12
CA VAL A 218 31.76 2.84 -13.51
C VAL A 218 31.97 2.86 -12.00
N ASP A 219 32.60 3.92 -11.49
CA ASP A 219 32.78 4.11 -10.06
C ASP A 219 31.54 4.75 -9.41
N ILE A 220 30.50 3.94 -9.19
CA ILE A 220 29.26 4.40 -8.56
C ILE A 220 29.52 4.99 -7.16
N ARG A 221 30.51 4.47 -6.43
CA ARG A 221 30.76 4.86 -5.04
C ARG A 221 31.20 6.31 -4.92
N SER A 222 32.11 6.77 -5.77
CA SER A 222 32.65 8.13 -5.68
C SER A 222 31.59 9.22 -5.92
N HIS A 223 30.49 8.87 -6.58
CA HIS A 223 29.36 9.77 -6.80
C HIS A 223 28.37 9.85 -5.63
N ILE A 224 28.41 8.91 -4.67
CA ILE A 224 27.42 8.88 -3.57
C ILE A 224 27.69 9.98 -2.56
N ILE A 225 26.71 10.86 -2.34
CA ILE A 225 26.74 11.97 -1.40
C ILE A 225 25.68 11.83 -0.31
N GLY A 226 25.95 10.95 0.67
CA GLY A 226 25.08 10.73 1.82
C GLY A 226 25.04 9.27 2.27
N GLY A 227 24.39 9.03 3.39
CA GLY A 227 24.14 7.66 3.86
C GLY A 227 23.04 6.97 3.04
N PRO A 228 23.08 5.63 2.89
CA PRO A 228 22.03 4.89 2.20
C PRO A 228 20.70 4.98 2.95
N LEU A 229 19.60 5.06 2.20
CA LEU A 229 18.24 4.94 2.74
C LEU A 229 17.65 3.60 2.32
N THR A 230 17.10 2.85 3.26
CA THR A 230 16.54 1.52 2.96
C THR A 230 15.24 1.27 3.70
N VAL A 231 14.42 0.40 3.12
CA VAL A 231 13.19 -0.12 3.73
C VAL A 231 13.08 -1.61 3.40
N THR A 232 12.60 -2.38 4.37
CA THR A 232 12.14 -3.78 4.20
C THR A 232 10.78 -3.87 4.89
N TRP A 233 9.72 -3.92 4.09
CA TRP A 233 8.34 -3.77 4.58
C TRP A 233 7.89 -4.89 5.53
N GLU A 234 8.50 -6.06 5.42
CA GLU A 234 8.29 -7.22 6.28
C GLU A 234 8.76 -6.98 7.72
N THR A 235 9.71 -6.05 7.90
CA THR A 235 10.27 -5.67 9.20
C THR A 235 9.76 -4.33 9.70
N GLU A 236 8.97 -3.61 8.90
CA GLU A 236 8.37 -2.35 9.31
C GLU A 236 7.32 -2.60 10.40
N PRO A 237 7.42 -1.99 11.60
CA PRO A 237 6.64 -2.42 12.77
C PRO A 237 5.11 -2.39 12.61
N ARG A 238 4.61 -1.54 11.71
CA ARG A 238 3.18 -1.26 11.50
C ARG A 238 2.64 -1.83 10.19
N PHE A 239 3.46 -2.56 9.45
CA PHE A 239 3.08 -3.25 8.22
C PHE A 239 3.29 -4.76 8.39
N MET A 240 2.82 -5.52 7.41
CA MET A 240 2.83 -6.99 7.44
C MET A 240 3.53 -7.59 6.22
N GLY A 241 4.34 -6.78 5.56
CA GLY A 241 4.77 -6.95 4.17
C GLY A 241 4.47 -5.68 3.37
N ALA A 242 4.86 -5.68 2.09
CA ALA A 242 4.75 -4.50 1.23
C ALA A 242 3.32 -4.23 0.78
N PHE A 243 2.62 -5.30 0.37
CA PHE A 243 1.23 -5.31 -0.08
C PHE A 243 0.75 -6.75 -0.19
N LYS A 244 -0.57 -6.97 -0.31
CA LYS A 244 -1.15 -8.30 -0.49
C LYS A 244 -1.11 -8.74 -1.96
N ASN A 245 -1.08 -10.05 -2.20
CA ASN A 245 -1.36 -10.62 -3.52
C ASN A 245 -2.13 -11.94 -3.37
N ASN A 246 -3.12 -12.20 -4.21
CA ASN A 246 -3.96 -13.40 -4.05
C ASN A 246 -3.25 -14.63 -4.59
N LEU A 247 -3.17 -15.69 -3.78
CA LEU A 247 -2.77 -17.02 -4.25
C LEU A 247 -3.92 -17.70 -5.02
N PRO A 248 -3.64 -18.72 -5.84
CA PRO A 248 -4.68 -19.55 -6.45
C PRO A 248 -5.70 -20.04 -5.41
N GLY A 249 -6.98 -19.82 -5.69
CA GLY A 249 -8.09 -20.16 -4.78
C GLY A 249 -8.52 -19.05 -3.81
N HIS A 250 -7.76 -17.96 -3.68
CA HIS A 250 -8.07 -16.88 -2.73
C HIS A 250 -9.21 -15.95 -3.17
N TYR A 251 -9.76 -16.12 -4.37
CA TYR A 251 -10.86 -15.29 -4.88
C TYR A 251 -12.03 -15.17 -3.88
N ARG A 252 -12.43 -16.28 -3.24
CA ARG A 252 -13.54 -16.26 -2.26
C ARG A 252 -13.20 -15.45 -1.01
N TYR A 253 -11.95 -15.52 -0.54
CA TYR A 253 -11.49 -14.70 0.58
C TYR A 253 -11.48 -13.22 0.21
N GLN A 254 -10.91 -12.88 -0.95
CA GLN A 254 -10.87 -11.50 -1.42
C GLN A 254 -12.28 -10.93 -1.63
N ARG A 255 -13.21 -11.72 -2.20
CA ARG A 255 -14.60 -11.29 -2.35
C ARG A 255 -15.21 -10.94 -1.00
N ARG A 256 -15.06 -11.80 0.01
CA ARG A 256 -15.61 -11.53 1.36
C ARG A 256 -15.06 -10.24 1.95
N LEU A 257 -13.75 -10.00 1.83
CA LEU A 257 -13.12 -8.76 2.29
C LEU A 257 -13.67 -7.55 1.51
N PHE A 258 -13.62 -7.60 0.18
CA PHE A 258 -14.02 -6.49 -0.70
C PHE A 258 -15.49 -6.08 -0.52
N THR A 259 -16.38 -7.06 -0.28
CA THR A 259 -17.81 -6.82 -0.12
C THR A 259 -18.23 -6.59 1.34
N GLN A 260 -17.29 -6.57 2.29
CA GLN A 260 -17.58 -6.47 3.72
C GLN A 260 -18.32 -5.18 4.10
N PHE A 261 -18.18 -4.11 3.30
CA PHE A 261 -18.88 -2.84 3.52
C PHE A 261 -20.41 -2.93 3.34
N MET A 262 -20.92 -3.99 2.68
CA MET A 262 -22.34 -4.26 2.52
C MET A 262 -22.87 -5.04 3.74
N GLN A 263 -23.34 -4.33 4.77
CA GLN A 263 -23.61 -4.92 6.09
C GLN A 263 -25.10 -5.20 6.40
N ASP A 264 -26.04 -4.85 5.50
CA ASP A 264 -27.49 -4.96 5.76
C ASP A 264 -27.91 -6.41 6.12
N GLY A 265 -27.21 -7.42 5.59
CA GLY A 265 -27.42 -8.85 5.87
C GLY A 265 -26.53 -9.46 6.97
N MET A 266 -25.64 -8.69 7.62
CA MET A 266 -24.75 -9.20 8.68
C MET A 266 -25.42 -9.20 10.06
N ASP A 267 -24.91 -9.99 10.99
CA ASP A 267 -25.38 -9.96 12.38
C ASP A 267 -25.14 -8.57 12.99
N PRO A 268 -26.02 -8.07 13.89
CA PRO A 268 -25.89 -6.72 14.46
C PRO A 268 -24.52 -6.43 15.07
N GLU A 269 -23.92 -7.42 15.73
CA GLU A 269 -22.58 -7.34 16.36
C GLU A 269 -21.41 -7.24 15.37
N GLN A 270 -21.63 -7.45 14.08
CA GLN A 270 -20.62 -7.32 13.02
C GLN A 270 -20.76 -6.00 12.25
N ARG A 271 -21.83 -5.23 12.50
CA ARG A 271 -22.10 -3.96 11.81
C ARG A 271 -21.28 -2.80 12.42
N GLY A 272 -21.06 -1.75 11.63
CA GLY A 272 -20.37 -0.53 12.06
C GLY A 272 -18.84 -0.65 12.10
N PHE A 273 -18.25 -1.81 11.84
CA PHE A 273 -16.81 -1.98 11.66
C PHE A 273 -16.51 -2.24 10.18
N PHE A 274 -15.74 -1.37 9.53
CA PHE A 274 -15.51 -1.41 8.08
C PHE A 274 -14.03 -1.63 7.77
N LEU A 275 -13.73 -2.64 6.96
CA LEU A 275 -12.38 -2.87 6.45
C LEU A 275 -12.15 -2.03 5.18
N CYS A 276 -10.97 -1.46 5.06
CA CYS A 276 -10.54 -0.63 3.95
C CYS A 276 -9.03 -0.80 3.74
N GLY A 277 -8.53 -0.64 2.52
CA GLY A 277 -7.11 -0.83 2.21
C GLY A 277 -6.92 -1.47 0.85
N ASP A 278 -5.68 -1.46 0.37
CA ASP A 278 -5.35 -2.17 -0.86
C ASP A 278 -5.45 -3.69 -0.68
N ASP A 279 -5.20 -4.22 0.53
CA ASP A 279 -5.41 -5.61 0.92
C ASP A 279 -6.89 -6.05 0.91
N VAL A 280 -7.82 -5.11 1.08
CA VAL A 280 -9.27 -5.31 0.87
C VAL A 280 -9.64 -5.25 -0.62
N SER A 281 -8.78 -4.68 -1.47
CA SER A 281 -9.03 -4.45 -2.89
C SER A 281 -8.69 -5.65 -3.78
N TRP A 282 -9.15 -5.59 -5.03
CA TRP A 282 -8.77 -6.56 -6.08
C TRP A 282 -7.42 -6.27 -6.75
N THR A 283 -6.79 -5.14 -6.44
CA THR A 283 -5.58 -4.61 -7.09
C THR A 283 -4.60 -4.12 -6.04
N ALA A 284 -4.30 -4.98 -5.07
CA ALA A 284 -3.33 -4.70 -4.02
C ALA A 284 -1.94 -4.39 -4.60
N GLY A 285 -1.16 -3.56 -3.91
CA GLY A 285 0.08 -2.99 -4.44
C GLY A 285 -0.11 -1.75 -5.32
N PHE A 286 -1.36 -1.39 -5.65
CA PHE A 286 -1.70 -0.16 -6.37
C PHE A 286 -2.58 0.74 -5.48
N ALA A 287 -2.20 2.02 -5.37
CA ALA A 287 -2.88 2.97 -4.49
C ALA A 287 -4.37 3.16 -4.83
N GLU A 288 -4.75 2.99 -6.10
CA GLU A 288 -6.14 3.02 -6.55
C GLU A 288 -7.01 1.98 -5.81
N GLY A 289 -6.44 0.82 -5.47
CA GLY A 289 -7.12 -0.20 -4.67
C GLY A 289 -7.49 0.30 -3.26
N ALA A 290 -6.59 1.05 -2.62
CA ALA A 290 -6.87 1.64 -1.31
C ALA A 290 -7.91 2.77 -1.39
N VAL A 291 -7.86 3.60 -2.44
CA VAL A 291 -8.82 4.70 -2.64
C VAL A 291 -10.22 4.16 -2.91
N THR A 292 -10.35 3.17 -3.80
CA THR A 292 -11.65 2.59 -4.15
C THR A 292 -12.31 1.86 -2.98
N THR A 293 -11.56 1.12 -2.16
CA THR A 293 -12.11 0.49 -0.95
C THR A 293 -12.43 1.52 0.14
N ALA A 294 -11.70 2.65 0.21
CA ALA A 294 -12.06 3.76 1.10
C ALA A 294 -13.41 4.38 0.72
N LEU A 295 -13.68 4.57 -0.57
CA LEU A 295 -14.99 5.07 -1.04
C LEU A 295 -16.13 4.07 -0.74
N ASN A 296 -15.88 2.77 -0.84
CA ASN A 296 -16.84 1.74 -0.42
C ASN A 296 -17.13 1.83 1.08
N ALA A 297 -16.09 1.96 1.91
CA ALA A 297 -16.26 2.11 3.36
C ALA A 297 -16.99 3.41 3.72
N VAL A 298 -16.72 4.53 3.03
CA VAL A 298 -17.44 5.79 3.21
C VAL A 298 -18.93 5.63 2.92
N TRP A 299 -19.29 4.93 1.82
CA TRP A 299 -20.70 4.61 1.54
C TRP A 299 -21.30 3.74 2.64
N GLY A 300 -20.57 2.72 3.11
CA GLY A 300 -21.01 1.84 4.20
C GLY A 300 -21.28 2.60 5.50
N VAL A 301 -20.40 3.53 5.88
CA VAL A 301 -20.58 4.40 7.05
C VAL A 301 -21.79 5.33 6.87
N LEU A 302 -21.93 5.95 5.69
CA LEU A 302 -23.09 6.80 5.39
C LEU A 302 -24.39 6.03 5.60
N ARG A 303 -24.50 4.82 5.03
CA ARG A 303 -25.66 3.93 5.17
C ARG A 303 -25.89 3.52 6.62
N HIS A 304 -24.83 3.13 7.33
CA HIS A 304 -24.89 2.70 8.73
C HIS A 304 -25.41 3.80 9.67
N LEU A 305 -25.04 5.05 9.40
CA LEU A 305 -25.51 6.23 10.14
C LEU A 305 -26.88 6.75 9.65
N GLY A 306 -27.57 5.99 8.79
CA GLY A 306 -28.92 6.32 8.30
C GLY A 306 -28.96 7.34 7.16
N GLY A 307 -27.82 7.66 6.56
CA GLY A 307 -27.73 8.49 5.36
C GLY A 307 -27.99 7.73 4.07
N THR A 308 -28.14 8.48 2.98
CA THR A 308 -28.29 7.95 1.62
C THR A 308 -27.52 8.83 0.64
N THR A 309 -27.17 8.27 -0.52
CA THR A 309 -26.61 9.04 -1.63
C THR A 309 -27.68 9.92 -2.29
N HIS A 310 -27.23 10.88 -3.09
CA HIS A 310 -28.14 11.68 -3.90
C HIS A 310 -28.66 10.82 -5.08
N PRO A 311 -29.96 10.89 -5.45
CA PRO A 311 -30.51 10.04 -6.53
C PRO A 311 -29.77 10.14 -7.86
N ASP A 312 -29.27 11.33 -8.20
CA ASP A 312 -28.52 11.59 -9.44
C ASP A 312 -27.03 11.19 -9.37
N ASN A 313 -26.55 10.72 -8.21
CA ASN A 313 -25.17 10.30 -8.00
C ASN A 313 -25.11 9.06 -7.09
N PRO A 314 -25.56 7.89 -7.59
CA PRO A 314 -25.53 6.65 -6.82
C PRO A 314 -24.08 6.26 -6.50
N GLY A 315 -23.88 5.75 -5.30
CA GLY A 315 -22.59 5.28 -4.80
C GLY A 315 -22.42 3.75 -4.93
N PRO A 316 -21.30 3.22 -4.43
CA PRO A 316 -20.92 1.82 -4.63
C PRO A 316 -21.94 0.80 -4.15
N GLY A 317 -22.60 1.06 -3.01
CA GLY A 317 -23.57 0.12 -2.46
C GLY A 317 -24.98 0.21 -3.07
N ASP A 318 -25.30 1.31 -3.76
CA ASP A 318 -26.62 1.52 -4.38
C ASP A 318 -26.80 0.64 -5.63
N LEU A 319 -25.69 0.30 -6.30
CA LEU A 319 -25.65 -0.54 -7.50
C LEU A 319 -24.95 -1.88 -7.25
N PHE A 320 -24.77 -2.26 -5.98
CA PHE A 320 -23.98 -3.42 -5.59
C PHE A 320 -24.52 -4.71 -6.23
N ASP A 321 -25.83 -4.95 -6.18
CA ASP A 321 -26.42 -6.19 -6.72
C ASP A 321 -26.22 -6.38 -8.23
N ILE A 322 -25.92 -5.29 -8.96
CA ILE A 322 -25.67 -5.30 -10.40
C ILE A 322 -24.18 -5.51 -10.70
N HIS A 323 -23.30 -4.96 -9.88
CA HIS A 323 -21.86 -4.87 -10.16
C HIS A 323 -20.97 -5.67 -9.18
N ALA A 324 -21.56 -6.35 -8.21
CA ALA A 324 -20.82 -7.13 -7.23
C ALA A 324 -19.92 -8.15 -7.92
N PRO A 325 -18.71 -8.39 -7.38
CA PRO A 325 -17.89 -9.51 -7.82
C PRO A 325 -18.69 -10.81 -7.75
N LEU A 326 -18.54 -11.66 -8.76
CA LEU A 326 -19.27 -12.92 -8.87
C LEU A 326 -19.12 -13.78 -7.62
N GLU A 327 -20.22 -14.33 -7.12
CA GLU A 327 -20.15 -15.35 -6.07
C GLU A 327 -19.84 -16.71 -6.70
N LEU A 328 -18.76 -17.35 -6.26
CA LEU A 328 -18.43 -18.70 -6.72
C LEU A 328 -19.16 -19.76 -5.88
N PRO A 329 -19.77 -20.78 -6.50
CA PRO A 329 -20.41 -21.88 -5.77
C PRO A 329 -19.40 -22.66 -4.91
N TYR A 330 -19.85 -23.37 -3.88
CA TYR A 330 -19.01 -24.25 -3.05
C TYR A 330 -18.99 -25.71 -3.51
N ASP A 331 -19.65 -25.99 -4.64
CA ASP A 331 -19.91 -27.34 -5.17
C ASP A 331 -18.64 -28.17 -5.44
#